data_AF-C5DKZ8-F1
#
_entry.id   AF-C5DKZ8-F1
#
_cell.length_a   1.000
_cell.length_b   1.000
_cell.length_c   1.000
_cell.angle_alpha   90.00
_cell.angle_beta   90.00
_cell.angle_gamma   90.00
#
_symmetry.space_group_name_H-M   'P 1'
#
loop_
_entity.id
_entity.type
_entity.pdbx_description
1 polymer ?
#
loop_
_entity_poly.entity_id
_entity_poly.type
_entity_poly.pdbx_seq_one_letter_code
_entity_poly.pdbx_strand_id
1 'polypeptide(L)'
;MPYRRRDKESAAPFSSAGGERNKVLRPKEKNGSSIWGKLCWKYLISFLCLWVCLIQYYERRVIKRAVNRCQWSKWENWPSGASPHRMALLADPQIMDAHSYPSRPWIVNYFTQQLLDNYHARNWKHLHYHLDPDSTFFLGDLFDGGRRWNDSDWFKEYERFNKIFPKKPNRLTVMSLPGNHDIGFGDTVIEDSLTRFKFYFGDPSSAWEVGNHTIVLLDTISLSDTKNENVSAVPRAFLDSFASIPKKHPRIMLTHVPLYRDPISQTCGSKRESQKPFPMMKGVQYQTVIDHELSQEVLQTISPSLVFSGDDHDYCHISHTYLLPIGQQTAEEITVKSCAMNMGISKPAIQLVSLYNPDDTFASETYHTDICYLPDPYKPIKVYVFTYILTTILFFWMHFHPSSFNRLVGSTYDRKTEDLANVLPIANKKSDSRSSRQELDELFSTHKKLMFERFALNMALMTLMIFLVFVFYYKQI
;
A
#
# COMPACT_ATOMS: atom_id res chain seq x y z
N MET A 1 -25.38 112.93 -34.27
CA MET A 1 -26.74 112.95 -34.85
C MET A 1 -26.67 112.48 -36.29
N PRO A 2 -27.70 111.82 -36.85
CA PRO A 2 -28.40 110.61 -36.41
C PRO A 2 -28.42 109.56 -37.57
N TYR A 3 -28.78 108.29 -37.38
CA TYR A 3 -30.15 107.82 -37.61
C TYR A 3 -30.35 106.41 -37.05
N ARG A 4 -31.51 106.19 -36.45
CA ARG A 4 -31.95 104.99 -35.71
C ARG A 4 -33.27 104.51 -36.32
N ARG A 5 -33.39 103.21 -36.63
CA ARG A 5 -34.65 102.41 -36.74
C ARG A 5 -34.25 100.92 -36.74
N ARG A 6 -34.57 100.08 -35.74
CA ARG A 6 -35.84 99.35 -35.44
C ARG A 6 -36.25 98.45 -36.62
N ASP A 7 -36.45 97.13 -36.51
CA ASP A 7 -36.97 96.23 -35.45
C ASP A 7 -36.27 94.82 -35.58
N LYS A 8 -36.42 93.77 -34.74
CA LYS A 8 -37.57 93.21 -34.04
C LYS A 8 -37.11 92.17 -32.99
N GLU A 9 -37.68 92.23 -31.79
CA GLU A 9 -37.58 91.21 -30.73
C GLU A 9 -38.55 90.05 -30.98
N SER A 10 -38.16 88.84 -30.53
CA SER A 10 -39.12 87.86 -30.02
C SER A 10 -38.47 86.91 -29.00
N ALA A 11 -38.81 87.14 -27.73
CA ALA A 11 -39.07 86.20 -26.63
C ALA A 11 -38.02 85.13 -26.23
N ALA A 12 -37.50 85.28 -25.01
CA ALA A 12 -37.02 84.17 -24.17
C ALA A 12 -38.21 83.38 -23.59
N PRO A 13 -37.99 82.14 -23.09
CA PRO A 13 -37.75 82.03 -21.65
C PRO A 13 -36.81 80.89 -21.17
N PHE A 14 -36.25 81.14 -19.98
CA PHE A 14 -35.97 80.19 -18.89
C PHE A 14 -34.86 79.13 -19.00
N SER A 15 -33.77 79.43 -18.27
CA SER A 15 -32.98 78.58 -17.36
C SER A 15 -32.95 77.04 -17.55
N SER A 16 -31.74 76.48 -17.66
CA SER A 16 -31.14 75.77 -16.51
C SER A 16 -29.66 75.48 -16.78
N ALA A 17 -28.81 75.93 -15.85
CA ALA A 17 -27.51 75.33 -15.63
C ALA A 17 -27.72 73.95 -15.00
N GLY A 18 -26.99 72.93 -15.45
CA GLY A 18 -27.01 71.60 -14.84
C GLY A 18 -26.78 70.50 -15.88
N GLY A 19 -25.80 69.63 -15.76
CA GLY A 19 -24.73 69.51 -14.78
C GLY A 19 -23.61 68.70 -15.40
N GLU A 20 -22.39 68.92 -14.91
CA GLU A 20 -21.28 68.00 -15.14
C GLU A 20 -21.76 66.59 -14.81
N ARG A 21 -21.61 65.67 -15.78
CA ARG A 21 -21.77 64.24 -15.52
C ARG A 21 -20.81 63.89 -14.40
N ASN A 22 -21.36 63.57 -13.23
CA ASN A 22 -20.62 62.92 -12.17
C ASN A 22 -19.96 61.67 -12.77
N LYS A 23 -18.65 61.76 -13.06
CA LYS A 23 -17.82 60.59 -13.31
C LYS A 23 -17.99 59.72 -12.08
N VAL A 24 -18.68 58.59 -12.25
CA VAL A 24 -18.69 57.50 -11.27
C VAL A 24 -17.23 57.24 -10.92
N LEU A 25 -16.86 57.53 -9.68
CA LEU A 25 -15.59 57.13 -9.11
C LEU A 25 -15.57 55.60 -9.14
N ARG A 26 -15.03 55.02 -10.22
CA ARG A 26 -14.62 53.62 -10.22
C ARG A 26 -13.65 53.47 -9.04
N PRO A 27 -13.86 52.54 -8.12
CA PRO A 27 -12.84 52.22 -7.15
C PRO A 27 -11.59 51.87 -7.96
N LYS A 28 -10.48 52.58 -7.75
CA LYS A 28 -9.19 52.10 -8.21
C LYS A 28 -9.03 50.71 -7.63
N GLU A 29 -9.11 49.67 -8.47
CA GLU A 29 -8.60 48.36 -8.12
C GLU A 29 -7.17 48.57 -7.66
N LYS A 30 -6.93 48.37 -6.36
CA LYS A 30 -5.59 48.19 -5.85
C LYS A 30 -5.08 46.88 -6.48
N ASN A 31 -4.45 47.00 -7.64
CA ASN A 31 -3.60 45.97 -8.21
C ASN A 31 -2.53 45.64 -7.16
N GLY A 32 -2.77 44.54 -6.44
CA GLY A 32 -1.98 44.16 -5.27
C GLY A 32 -2.80 43.53 -4.14
N SER A 33 -3.94 42.86 -4.41
CA SER A 33 -4.45 41.92 -3.41
C SER A 33 -3.47 40.76 -3.31
N SER A 34 -2.60 40.84 -2.31
CA SER A 34 -1.66 39.79 -1.94
C SER A 34 -2.36 38.43 -1.97
N ILE A 35 -1.75 37.43 -2.60
CA ILE A 35 -2.29 36.06 -2.70
C ILE A 35 -2.75 35.56 -1.32
N TRP A 36 -2.06 35.98 -0.26
CA TRP A 36 -2.35 35.70 1.14
C TRP A 36 -3.75 36.14 1.60
N GLY A 37 -4.29 37.24 1.05
CA GLY A 37 -5.64 37.72 1.36
C GLY A 37 -6.75 36.95 0.64
N LYS A 38 -6.42 36.08 -0.32
CA LYS A 38 -7.36 35.20 -1.03
C LYS A 38 -7.47 33.82 -0.39
N LEU A 39 -6.65 33.50 0.61
CA LEU A 39 -6.54 32.19 1.24
C LEU A 39 -7.37 32.10 2.55
N CYS A 40 -8.07 31.00 2.71
CA CYS A 40 -8.90 30.69 3.88
C CYS A 40 -8.10 29.94 4.95
N TRP A 41 -7.04 30.58 5.49
CA TRP A 41 -6.04 29.94 6.37
C TRP A 41 -6.62 29.16 7.55
N LYS A 42 -7.64 29.70 8.24
CA LYS A 42 -8.29 29.00 9.37
C LYS A 42 -8.79 27.61 8.98
N TYR A 43 -9.45 27.50 7.83
CA TYR A 43 -10.00 26.22 7.36
C TYR A 43 -8.92 25.34 6.75
N LEU A 44 -7.98 25.92 6.00
CA LEU A 44 -6.82 25.20 5.47
C LEU A 44 -6.02 24.53 6.61
N ILE A 45 -5.76 25.23 7.71
CA ILE A 45 -5.05 24.67 8.86
C ILE A 45 -5.90 23.60 9.57
N SER A 46 -7.20 23.85 9.79
CA SER A 46 -8.08 22.84 10.43
C SER A 46 -8.17 21.54 9.62
N PHE A 47 -8.33 21.62 8.31
CA PHE A 47 -8.33 20.44 7.45
C PHE A 47 -6.95 19.79 7.40
N LEU A 48 -5.86 20.56 7.35
CA LEU A 48 -4.51 19.99 7.44
C LEU A 48 -4.34 19.19 8.74
N CYS A 49 -4.76 19.74 9.89
CA CYS A 49 -4.70 19.02 11.17
C CYS A 49 -5.51 17.72 11.13
N LEU A 50 -6.72 17.75 10.54
CA LEU A 50 -7.53 16.54 10.32
C LEU A 50 -6.77 15.51 9.48
N TRP A 51 -6.19 15.93 8.36
CA TRP A 51 -5.42 15.07 7.46
C TRP A 51 -4.17 14.49 8.11
N VAL A 52 -3.41 15.30 8.85
CA VAL A 52 -2.24 14.83 9.62
C VAL A 52 -2.66 13.78 10.64
N CYS A 53 -3.74 14.01 11.40
CA CYS A 53 -4.26 13.04 12.35
C CYS A 53 -4.73 11.74 11.68
N LEU A 54 -5.42 11.86 10.54
CA LEU A 54 -5.96 10.73 9.80
C LEU A 54 -4.84 9.87 9.19
N ILE A 55 -3.86 10.52 8.56
CA ILE A 55 -2.67 9.87 7.99
C ILE A 55 -1.85 9.23 9.12
N GLN A 56 -1.57 9.93 10.21
CA GLN A 56 -0.88 9.35 11.39
C GLN A 56 -1.62 8.12 11.95
N TYR A 57 -2.95 8.16 11.97
CA TYR A 57 -3.75 7.04 12.45
C TYR A 57 -3.57 5.79 11.59
N TYR A 58 -3.75 5.92 10.27
CA TYR A 58 -3.70 4.77 9.36
C TYR A 58 -2.29 4.34 8.97
N GLU A 59 -1.37 5.26 8.74
CA GLU A 59 0.01 4.97 8.33
C GLU A 59 0.90 4.52 9.49
N ARG A 60 0.51 4.73 10.76
CA ARG A 60 1.30 4.33 11.94
C ARG A 60 0.50 3.51 12.96
N ARG A 61 -0.59 4.07 13.50
CA ARG A 61 -1.30 3.45 14.64
C ARG A 61 -2.00 2.14 14.26
N VAL A 62 -2.66 2.10 13.11
CA VAL A 62 -3.36 0.88 12.64
C VAL A 62 -2.36 -0.25 12.39
N ILE A 63 -1.21 0.06 11.79
CA ILE A 63 -0.16 -0.91 11.48
C ILE A 63 0.46 -1.47 12.76
N LYS A 64 0.86 -0.59 13.68
CA LYS A 64 1.32 -0.98 15.02
C LYS A 64 0.31 -1.88 15.72
N ARG A 65 -0.99 -1.58 15.68
CA ARG A 65 -2.03 -2.41 16.29
C ARG A 65 -2.18 -3.76 15.60
N ALA A 66 -2.06 -3.83 14.27
CA ALA A 66 -2.12 -5.08 13.54
C ALA A 66 -0.95 -6.00 13.95
N VAL A 67 0.28 -5.50 13.86
CA VAL A 67 1.49 -6.25 14.24
C VAL A 67 1.47 -6.63 15.72
N ASN A 68 1.04 -5.74 16.62
CA ASN A 68 0.94 -6.04 18.05
C ASN A 68 -0.11 -7.11 18.39
N ARG A 69 -1.05 -7.44 17.50
CA ARG A 69 -1.95 -8.57 17.72
C ARG A 69 -1.23 -9.91 17.60
N CYS A 70 -0.14 -9.95 16.85
CA CYS A 70 0.66 -11.15 16.58
C CYS A 70 1.84 -11.34 17.54
N GLN A 71 1.91 -10.55 18.61
CA GLN A 71 3.00 -10.65 19.59
C GLN A 71 3.17 -12.09 20.06
N TRP A 72 4.41 -12.56 20.00
CA TRP A 72 4.81 -13.94 20.30
C TRP A 72 4.19 -14.46 21.61
N SER A 73 4.24 -13.65 22.66
CA SER A 73 3.71 -13.97 23.99
C SER A 73 2.20 -14.24 24.07
N LYS A 74 1.44 -14.03 22.98
CA LYS A 74 -0.02 -14.23 22.95
C LYS A 74 -0.42 -15.62 22.50
N TRP A 75 0.47 -16.33 21.83
CA TRP A 75 0.18 -17.62 21.20
C TRP A 75 1.30 -18.65 21.40
N GLU A 76 2.53 -18.23 21.69
CA GLU A 76 3.57 -19.15 22.15
C GLU A 76 3.18 -19.79 23.48
N ASN A 77 3.22 -21.12 23.53
CA ASN A 77 2.93 -21.89 24.73
C ASN A 77 4.13 -22.76 25.12
N TRP A 78 5.25 -22.12 25.43
CA TRP A 78 6.47 -22.81 25.85
C TRP A 78 6.62 -22.84 27.39
N PRO A 79 7.38 -23.79 27.95
CA PRO A 79 7.68 -23.83 29.38
C PRO A 79 8.28 -22.51 29.91
N SER A 80 8.10 -22.26 31.21
CA SER A 80 8.67 -21.06 31.85
C SER A 80 10.19 -21.05 31.74
N GLY A 81 10.76 -19.93 31.26
CA GLY A 81 12.20 -19.79 31.03
C GLY A 81 12.67 -20.24 29.64
N ALA A 82 11.79 -20.75 28.78
CA ALA A 82 12.13 -21.06 27.40
C ALA A 82 12.54 -19.80 26.63
N SER A 83 13.58 -19.91 25.81
CA SER A 83 14.02 -18.87 24.87
C SER A 83 13.85 -19.39 23.44
N PRO A 84 12.64 -19.35 22.87
CA PRO A 84 12.40 -19.83 21.52
C PRO A 84 13.08 -18.93 20.48
N HIS A 85 13.52 -19.54 19.38
CA HIS A 85 13.96 -18.82 18.18
C HIS A 85 12.73 -18.43 17.35
N ARG A 86 12.60 -17.16 17.01
CA ARG A 86 11.41 -16.62 16.35
C ARG A 86 11.69 -16.29 14.90
N MET A 87 10.92 -16.90 14.01
CA MET A 87 11.06 -16.79 12.58
C MET A 87 9.81 -16.18 11.94
N ALA A 88 9.99 -15.30 10.97
CA ALA A 88 8.92 -14.80 10.11
C ALA A 88 9.10 -15.27 8.67
N LEU A 89 8.01 -15.66 8.02
CA LEU A 89 7.97 -16.05 6.62
C LEU A 89 7.09 -15.09 5.83
N LEU A 90 7.61 -14.59 4.71
CA LEU A 90 6.89 -13.72 3.78
C LEU A 90 6.78 -14.44 2.43
N ALA A 91 5.56 -14.65 1.95
CA ALA A 91 5.31 -15.19 0.61
C ALA A 91 4.83 -14.09 -0.33
N ASP A 92 5.18 -14.24 -1.60
CA ASP A 92 4.66 -13.49 -2.75
C ASP A 92 4.58 -11.97 -2.50
N PRO A 93 5.68 -11.29 -2.12
CA PRO A 93 5.67 -9.83 -2.04
C PRO A 93 5.42 -9.19 -3.42
N GLN A 94 5.80 -9.85 -4.52
CA GLN A 94 5.50 -9.50 -5.92
C GLN A 94 5.45 -7.99 -6.15
N ILE A 95 6.60 -7.32 -5.96
CA ILE A 95 6.63 -5.87 -6.14
C ILE A 95 6.22 -5.53 -7.57
N MET A 96 5.20 -4.68 -7.70
CA MET A 96 4.61 -4.34 -9.00
C MET A 96 5.60 -3.53 -9.84
N ASP A 97 5.65 -3.82 -11.13
CA ASP A 97 6.52 -3.15 -12.09
C ASP A 97 5.73 -2.44 -13.20
N ALA A 98 6.46 -1.87 -14.17
CA ALA A 98 5.87 -1.11 -15.28
C ALA A 98 5.01 -1.96 -16.23
N HIS A 99 5.24 -3.26 -16.28
CA HIS A 99 4.61 -4.24 -17.17
C HIS A 99 3.51 -5.08 -16.48
N SER A 100 3.32 -4.97 -15.17
CA SER A 100 2.24 -5.65 -14.43
C SER A 100 0.85 -5.34 -14.98
N TYR A 101 0.59 -4.07 -15.34
CA TYR A 101 -0.70 -3.63 -15.86
C TYR A 101 -0.53 -2.70 -17.07
N PRO A 102 -0.20 -3.24 -18.25
CA PRO A 102 0.21 -2.44 -19.42
C PRO A 102 -0.94 -1.64 -20.02
N SER A 103 -2.19 -2.03 -19.75
CA SER A 103 -3.40 -1.32 -20.21
C SER A 103 -3.73 -0.08 -19.39
N ARG A 104 -3.08 0.13 -18.23
CA ARG A 104 -3.34 1.27 -17.36
C ARG A 104 -2.48 2.48 -17.75
N PRO A 105 -2.99 3.72 -17.61
CA PRO A 105 -2.18 4.92 -17.83
C PRO A 105 -0.94 4.92 -16.93
N TRP A 106 0.22 5.32 -17.49
CA TRP A 106 1.51 5.30 -16.78
C TRP A 106 1.47 6.03 -15.43
N ILE A 107 0.73 7.14 -15.35
CA ILE A 107 0.58 7.94 -14.13
C ILE A 107 -0.14 7.15 -13.03
N VAL A 108 -1.13 6.33 -13.41
CA VAL A 108 -1.87 5.47 -12.47
C VAL A 108 -0.96 4.36 -11.98
N ASN A 109 -0.17 3.74 -12.87
CA ASN A 109 0.79 2.72 -12.49
C ASN A 109 1.87 3.28 -11.56
N TYR A 110 2.40 4.47 -11.84
CA TYR A 110 3.37 5.14 -10.96
C TYR A 110 2.81 5.31 -9.54
N PHE A 111 1.63 5.92 -9.38
CA PHE A 111 1.06 6.10 -8.03
C PHE A 111 0.65 4.78 -7.37
N THR A 112 0.19 3.80 -8.15
CA THR A 112 -0.11 2.45 -7.64
C THR A 112 1.16 1.81 -7.09
N GLN A 113 2.28 1.91 -7.81
CA GLN A 113 3.59 1.40 -7.40
C GLN A 113 4.02 2.03 -6.08
N GLN A 114 3.92 3.35 -5.95
CA GLN A 114 4.27 4.05 -4.70
C GLN A 114 3.40 3.62 -3.51
N LEU A 115 2.10 3.37 -3.75
CA LEU A 115 1.20 2.87 -2.71
C LEU A 115 1.59 1.45 -2.25
N LEU A 116 1.93 0.57 -3.18
CA LEU A 116 2.36 -0.81 -2.90
C LEU A 116 3.70 -0.82 -2.17
N ASP A 117 4.68 -0.06 -2.63
CA ASP A 117 6.00 0.05 -1.98
C ASP A 117 5.87 0.55 -0.56
N ASN A 118 5.08 1.61 -0.37
CA ASN A 118 4.81 2.15 0.94
C ASN A 118 4.12 1.11 1.83
N TYR A 119 3.18 0.33 1.29
CA TYR A 119 2.52 -0.76 2.01
C TYR A 119 3.51 -1.81 2.50
N HIS A 120 4.42 -2.27 1.65
CA HIS A 120 5.44 -3.25 2.04
C HIS A 120 6.43 -2.66 3.04
N ALA A 121 7.02 -1.51 2.73
CA ALA A 121 8.10 -0.92 3.53
C ALA A 121 7.64 -0.58 4.96
N ARG A 122 6.42 -0.06 5.13
CA ARG A 122 5.89 0.23 6.47
C ARG A 122 5.61 -1.05 7.26
N ASN A 123 5.05 -2.09 6.62
CA ASN A 123 4.78 -3.36 7.28
C ASN A 123 6.09 -4.06 7.68
N TRP A 124 7.09 -4.07 6.80
CA TRP A 124 8.44 -4.55 7.08
C TRP A 124 9.09 -3.84 8.28
N LYS A 125 9.04 -2.51 8.30
CA LYS A 125 9.55 -1.70 9.41
C LYS A 125 8.86 -2.04 10.73
N HIS A 126 7.53 -2.15 10.73
CA HIS A 126 6.77 -2.45 11.94
C HIS A 126 6.95 -3.91 12.40
N LEU A 127 7.10 -4.87 11.49
CA LEU A 127 7.45 -6.27 11.77
C LEU A 127 8.76 -6.31 12.58
N HIS A 128 9.83 -5.74 12.05
CA HIS A 128 11.14 -5.76 12.72
C HIS A 128 11.25 -4.89 13.96
N TYR A 129 10.42 -3.86 14.09
CA TYR A 129 10.42 -2.99 15.26
C TYR A 129 9.58 -3.56 16.41
N HIS A 130 8.44 -4.20 16.13
CA HIS A 130 7.51 -4.65 17.17
C HIS A 130 7.57 -6.15 17.44
N LEU A 131 7.77 -6.99 16.44
CA LEU A 131 7.92 -8.44 16.63
C LEU A 131 9.40 -8.83 16.71
N ASP A 132 10.28 -8.13 16.00
CA ASP A 132 11.72 -8.36 16.02
C ASP A 132 12.12 -9.84 15.88
N PRO A 133 11.71 -10.52 14.78
CA PRO A 133 12.08 -11.92 14.56
C PRO A 133 13.60 -12.08 14.47
N ASP A 134 14.11 -13.20 14.96
CA ASP A 134 15.52 -13.59 14.91
C ASP A 134 15.96 -13.91 13.47
N SER A 135 15.06 -14.51 12.69
CA SER A 135 15.26 -14.81 11.28
C SER A 135 14.03 -14.50 10.42
N THR A 136 14.26 -14.16 9.15
CA THR A 136 13.19 -13.92 8.18
C THR A 136 13.50 -14.60 6.85
N PHE A 137 12.53 -15.33 6.31
CA PHE A 137 12.67 -16.05 5.03
C PHE A 137 11.59 -15.60 4.06
N PHE A 138 11.97 -15.39 2.80
CA PHE A 138 11.04 -15.14 1.70
C PHE A 138 10.78 -16.44 0.95
N LEU A 139 9.53 -16.67 0.55
CA LEU A 139 9.07 -17.90 -0.10
C LEU A 139 8.84 -17.71 -1.60
N GLY A 140 9.75 -17.00 -2.27
CA GLY A 140 9.67 -16.75 -3.71
C GLY A 140 8.74 -15.62 -4.13
N ASP A 141 8.71 -15.42 -5.44
CA ASP A 141 7.96 -14.37 -6.14
C ASP A 141 8.26 -12.99 -5.56
N LEU A 142 9.55 -12.66 -5.55
CA LEU A 142 10.04 -11.37 -5.08
C LEU A 142 9.54 -10.24 -6.00
N PHE A 143 9.48 -10.52 -7.29
CA PHE A 143 9.07 -9.61 -8.35
C PHE A 143 7.83 -10.13 -9.08
N ASP A 144 6.97 -9.24 -9.58
CA ASP A 144 5.86 -9.64 -10.47
C ASP A 144 6.34 -9.95 -11.92
N GLY A 145 7.41 -9.29 -12.37
CA GLY A 145 7.93 -9.42 -13.74
C GLY A 145 9.36 -9.96 -13.85
N GLY A 146 9.96 -10.42 -12.76
CA GLY A 146 11.41 -10.65 -12.61
C GLY A 146 12.06 -11.42 -13.77
N ARG A 147 11.43 -12.50 -14.21
CA ARG A 147 11.94 -13.37 -15.27
C ARG A 147 11.90 -12.76 -16.68
N ARG A 148 11.16 -11.66 -16.89
CA ARG A 148 10.91 -11.06 -18.21
C ARG A 148 11.79 -9.85 -18.51
N TRP A 149 12.56 -9.38 -17.54
CA TRP A 149 13.37 -8.17 -17.70
C TRP A 149 14.75 -8.44 -18.26
N ASN A 150 15.30 -7.44 -18.94
CA ASN A 150 16.75 -7.35 -19.19
C ASN A 150 17.48 -7.00 -17.88
N ASP A 151 18.80 -7.19 -17.86
CA ASP A 151 19.62 -6.99 -16.65
C ASP A 151 19.54 -5.58 -16.06
N SER A 152 19.48 -4.55 -16.91
CA SER A 152 19.42 -3.15 -16.46
C SER A 152 18.10 -2.87 -15.73
N ASP A 153 16.98 -3.29 -16.29
CA ASP A 153 15.67 -3.08 -15.65
C ASP A 153 15.52 -3.96 -14.42
N TRP A 154 16.02 -5.20 -14.47
CA TRP A 154 16.06 -6.08 -13.31
C TRP A 154 16.87 -5.50 -12.16
N PHE A 155 18.03 -4.91 -12.44
CA PHE A 155 18.88 -4.33 -11.40
C PHE A 155 18.21 -3.14 -10.68
N LYS A 156 17.47 -2.30 -11.40
CA LYS A 156 16.68 -1.21 -10.79
C LYS A 156 15.63 -1.75 -9.83
N GLU A 157 14.95 -2.82 -10.23
CA GLU A 157 13.92 -3.47 -9.41
C GLU A 157 14.54 -4.20 -8.21
N TYR A 158 15.72 -4.80 -8.36
CA TYR A 158 16.51 -5.35 -7.26
C TYR A 158 16.92 -4.27 -6.23
N GLU A 159 17.42 -3.12 -6.67
CA GLU A 159 17.73 -2.00 -5.77
C GLU A 159 16.48 -1.51 -5.05
N ARG A 160 15.35 -1.39 -5.77
CA ARG A 160 14.05 -1.03 -5.20
C ARG A 160 13.58 -2.07 -4.17
N PHE A 161 13.68 -3.37 -4.46
CA PHE A 161 13.32 -4.44 -3.54
C PHE A 161 14.11 -4.34 -2.23
N ASN A 162 15.43 -4.17 -2.31
CA ASN A 162 16.29 -4.02 -1.12
C ASN A 162 16.04 -2.73 -0.34
N LYS A 163 15.54 -1.68 -1.01
CA LYS A 163 15.08 -0.46 -0.34
C LYS A 163 13.75 -0.65 0.41
N ILE A 164 12.85 -1.47 -0.13
CA ILE A 164 11.57 -1.80 0.50
C ILE A 164 11.77 -2.77 1.68
N PHE A 165 12.65 -3.76 1.52
CA PHE A 165 12.94 -4.81 2.49
C PHE A 165 14.41 -4.78 2.93
N PRO A 166 14.90 -3.69 3.55
CA PRO A 166 16.28 -3.61 4.00
C PRO A 166 16.55 -4.66 5.09
N LYS A 167 17.66 -5.40 4.95
CA LYS A 167 18.10 -6.37 5.95
C LYS A 167 18.42 -5.68 7.27
N LYS A 168 17.91 -6.21 8.38
CA LYS A 168 18.20 -5.68 9.73
C LYS A 168 19.54 -6.25 10.22
N PRO A 169 20.47 -5.41 10.72
CA PRO A 169 21.73 -5.90 11.31
C PRO A 169 21.48 -6.90 12.45
N ASN A 170 22.34 -7.92 12.54
CA ASN A 170 22.28 -9.00 13.54
C ASN A 170 21.00 -9.86 13.51
N ARG A 171 20.19 -9.78 12.44
CA ARG A 171 19.07 -10.67 12.18
C ARG A 171 19.31 -11.40 10.87
N LEU A 172 19.00 -12.70 10.82
CA LEU A 172 19.13 -13.46 9.58
C LEU A 172 18.01 -13.08 8.61
N THR A 173 18.33 -12.80 7.35
CA THR A 173 17.34 -12.56 6.31
C THR A 173 17.74 -13.30 5.03
N VAL A 174 16.94 -14.29 4.66
CA VAL A 174 17.16 -15.17 3.50
C VAL A 174 16.09 -14.87 2.45
N MET A 175 16.55 -14.54 1.25
CA MET A 175 15.72 -14.14 0.10
C MET A 175 16.06 -14.99 -1.14
N SER A 176 16.78 -16.10 -0.96
CA SER A 176 17.35 -16.87 -2.07
C SER A 176 16.41 -17.88 -2.68
N LEU A 177 15.23 -18.12 -2.11
CA LEU A 177 14.23 -19.01 -2.71
C LEU A 177 13.46 -18.24 -3.80
N PRO A 178 13.60 -18.60 -5.10
CA PRO A 178 12.88 -17.93 -6.18
C PRO A 178 11.44 -18.46 -6.30
N GLY A 179 10.57 -17.67 -6.91
CA GLY A 179 9.28 -18.13 -7.41
C GLY A 179 9.19 -18.15 -8.93
N ASN A 180 8.03 -18.55 -9.46
CA ASN A 180 7.86 -18.69 -10.91
C ASN A 180 7.79 -17.35 -11.64
N HIS A 181 7.48 -16.23 -10.96
CA HIS A 181 7.62 -14.89 -11.53
C HIS A 181 9.08 -14.42 -11.58
N ASP A 182 9.95 -14.98 -10.74
CA ASP A 182 11.37 -14.65 -10.70
C ASP A 182 12.18 -15.36 -11.79
N ILE A 183 11.91 -16.67 -12.02
CA ILE A 183 12.76 -17.52 -12.90
C ILE A 183 12.01 -18.33 -13.96
N GLY A 184 10.68 -18.39 -13.96
CA GLY A 184 9.89 -19.30 -14.82
C GLY A 184 9.49 -20.58 -14.09
N PHE A 185 9.08 -21.63 -14.81
CA PHE A 185 8.67 -22.89 -14.17
C PHE A 185 9.04 -24.14 -14.98
N GLY A 186 9.57 -25.18 -14.31
CA GLY A 186 9.89 -26.49 -14.89
C GLY A 186 10.68 -26.38 -16.21
N ASP A 187 10.24 -27.10 -17.23
CA ASP A 187 10.76 -27.08 -18.61
C ASP A 187 10.90 -25.70 -19.28
N THR A 188 10.40 -24.65 -18.65
CA THR A 188 10.37 -23.27 -19.15
C THR A 188 11.05 -22.28 -18.21
N VAL A 189 11.88 -22.76 -17.28
CA VAL A 189 12.82 -21.92 -16.53
C VAL A 189 13.72 -21.16 -17.50
N ILE A 190 13.95 -19.89 -17.20
CA ILE A 190 14.82 -19.01 -17.99
C ILE A 190 16.19 -19.00 -17.31
N GLU A 191 17.17 -19.68 -17.90
CA GLU A 191 18.51 -19.88 -17.33
C GLU A 191 19.22 -18.56 -16.97
N ASP A 192 19.11 -17.54 -17.82
CA ASP A 192 19.68 -16.21 -17.54
C ASP A 192 19.04 -15.56 -16.31
N SER A 193 17.72 -15.70 -16.17
CA SER A 193 16.99 -15.20 -15.00
C SER A 193 17.35 -15.97 -13.73
N LEU A 194 17.48 -17.30 -13.80
CA LEU A 194 17.94 -18.14 -12.69
C LEU A 194 19.38 -17.78 -12.27
N THR A 195 20.29 -17.65 -13.24
CA THR A 195 21.69 -17.30 -13.01
C THR A 195 21.80 -15.92 -12.35
N ARG A 196 21.07 -14.93 -12.88
CA ARG A 196 21.02 -13.58 -12.32
C ARG A 196 20.43 -13.58 -10.91
N PHE A 197 19.30 -14.25 -10.70
CA PHE A 197 18.67 -14.35 -9.38
C PHE A 197 19.64 -14.95 -8.35
N LYS A 198 20.28 -16.08 -8.70
CA LYS A 198 21.28 -16.76 -7.87
C LYS A 198 22.45 -15.84 -7.51
N PHE A 199 22.97 -15.08 -8.48
CA PHE A 199 24.09 -14.18 -8.26
C PHE A 199 23.81 -13.12 -7.19
N TYR A 200 22.59 -12.57 -7.16
CA TYR A 200 22.23 -11.44 -6.30
C TYR A 200 21.55 -11.85 -4.97
N PHE A 201 20.81 -12.95 -4.94
CA PHE A 201 20.07 -13.42 -3.76
C PHE A 201 20.70 -14.63 -3.07
N GLY A 202 21.56 -15.39 -3.75
CA GLY A 202 22.22 -16.59 -3.24
C GLY A 202 21.64 -17.88 -3.81
N ASP A 203 22.16 -19.02 -3.35
CA ASP A 203 21.74 -20.34 -3.83
C ASP A 203 20.25 -20.63 -3.53
N PRO A 204 19.46 -20.99 -4.56
CA PRO A 204 18.04 -21.36 -4.40
C PRO A 204 17.76 -22.56 -3.51
N SER A 205 18.65 -23.55 -3.53
CA SER A 205 18.61 -24.70 -2.63
C SER A 205 19.70 -24.59 -1.58
N SER A 206 19.32 -24.53 -0.31
CA SER A 206 20.25 -24.32 0.81
C SER A 206 19.70 -24.86 2.13
N ALA A 207 20.57 -25.08 3.11
CA ALA A 207 20.18 -25.51 4.46
C ALA A 207 20.69 -24.51 5.51
N TRP A 208 19.86 -24.19 6.50
CA TRP A 208 20.14 -23.22 7.56
C TRP A 208 19.82 -23.81 8.93
N GLU A 209 20.77 -23.75 9.86
CA GLU A 209 20.56 -24.17 11.25
C GLU A 209 20.09 -22.98 12.10
N VAL A 210 18.84 -23.01 12.56
CA VAL A 210 18.27 -21.96 13.42
C VAL A 210 17.39 -22.58 14.49
N GLY A 211 17.52 -22.12 15.74
CA GLY A 211 16.71 -22.62 16.86
C GLY A 211 16.76 -24.15 17.06
N ASN A 212 17.91 -24.79 16.79
CA ASN A 212 18.07 -26.26 16.79
C ASN A 212 17.10 -26.98 15.85
N HIS A 213 16.86 -26.38 14.69
CA HIS A 213 16.14 -26.92 13.54
C HIS A 213 16.97 -26.70 12.27
N THR A 214 16.84 -27.62 11.32
CA THR A 214 17.39 -27.46 9.97
C THR A 214 16.29 -26.96 9.04
N ILE A 215 16.44 -25.75 8.51
CA ILE A 215 15.54 -25.15 7.52
C ILE A 215 16.11 -25.41 6.14
N VAL A 216 15.36 -26.12 5.30
CA VAL A 216 15.79 -26.56 3.96
C VAL A 216 15.02 -25.78 2.92
N LEU A 217 15.68 -24.83 2.25
CA LEU A 217 15.16 -24.19 1.05
C LEU A 217 15.41 -25.12 -0.11
N LEU A 218 14.37 -25.39 -0.91
CA LEU A 218 14.50 -26.23 -2.09
C LEU A 218 13.87 -25.54 -3.31
N ASP A 219 14.68 -25.37 -4.35
CA ASP A 219 14.22 -24.94 -5.67
C ASP A 219 13.50 -26.08 -6.39
N THR A 220 12.25 -26.30 -5.99
CA THR A 220 11.35 -27.28 -6.61
C THR A 220 10.95 -26.88 -8.03
N ILE A 221 11.06 -25.59 -8.38
CA ILE A 221 10.77 -25.07 -9.71
C ILE A 221 11.78 -25.61 -10.72
N SER A 222 13.07 -25.40 -10.48
CA SER A 222 14.14 -25.89 -11.36
C SER A 222 14.24 -27.41 -11.30
N LEU A 223 13.96 -28.02 -10.14
CA LEU A 223 13.89 -29.47 -9.99
C LEU A 223 12.76 -30.09 -10.84
N SER A 224 11.71 -29.35 -11.14
CA SER A 224 10.61 -29.79 -12.01
C SER A 224 10.94 -29.70 -13.51
N ASP A 225 12.16 -29.29 -13.90
CA ASP A 225 12.58 -29.27 -15.31
C ASP A 225 12.95 -30.69 -15.78
N THR A 226 12.17 -31.20 -16.73
CA THR A 226 12.33 -32.55 -17.30
C THR A 226 13.10 -32.56 -18.62
N LYS A 227 13.44 -31.39 -19.16
CA LYS A 227 14.07 -31.23 -20.48
C LYS A 227 15.51 -30.74 -20.39
N ASN A 228 15.81 -29.83 -19.48
CA ASN A 228 17.13 -29.26 -19.31
C ASN A 228 17.80 -29.80 -18.04
N GLU A 229 18.64 -30.82 -18.22
CA GLU A 229 19.40 -31.44 -17.13
C GLU A 229 20.31 -30.44 -16.42
N ASN A 230 20.83 -29.41 -17.11
CA ASN A 230 21.68 -28.40 -16.45
C ASN A 230 20.91 -27.59 -15.39
N VAL A 231 19.60 -27.40 -15.60
CA VAL A 231 18.73 -26.68 -14.65
C VAL A 231 18.36 -27.60 -13.49
N SER A 232 17.88 -28.81 -13.77
CA SER A 232 17.42 -29.73 -12.72
C SER A 232 18.55 -30.41 -11.94
N ALA A 233 19.74 -30.57 -12.52
CA ALA A 233 20.88 -31.19 -11.84
C ALA A 233 21.38 -30.39 -10.63
N VAL A 234 21.21 -29.07 -10.61
CA VAL A 234 21.67 -28.22 -9.49
C VAL A 234 20.88 -28.50 -8.20
N PRO A 235 19.54 -28.36 -8.14
CA PRO A 235 18.78 -28.74 -6.97
C PRO A 235 18.82 -30.25 -6.68
N ARG A 236 18.97 -31.10 -7.71
CA ARG A 236 19.17 -32.55 -7.54
C ARG A 236 20.45 -32.87 -6.78
N ALA A 237 21.58 -32.26 -7.18
CA ALA A 237 22.86 -32.45 -6.50
C ALA A 237 22.81 -31.98 -5.03
N PHE A 238 22.08 -30.89 -4.76
CA PHE A 238 21.81 -30.48 -3.38
C PHE A 238 21.04 -31.56 -2.61
N LEU A 239 19.93 -32.08 -3.16
CA LEU A 239 19.14 -33.15 -2.52
C LEU A 239 19.97 -34.40 -2.26
N ASP A 240 20.75 -34.86 -3.24
CA ASP A 240 21.61 -36.04 -3.12
C ASP A 240 22.67 -35.85 -2.02
N SER A 241 23.29 -34.66 -1.99
CA SER A 241 24.26 -34.33 -0.93
C SER A 241 23.60 -34.25 0.44
N PHE A 242 22.39 -33.67 0.53
CA PHE A 242 21.66 -33.49 1.78
C PHE A 242 21.13 -34.82 2.33
N ALA A 243 20.76 -35.75 1.46
CA ALA A 243 20.34 -37.10 1.82
C ALA A 243 21.43 -37.86 2.59
N SER A 244 22.70 -37.57 2.30
CA SER A 244 23.85 -38.17 2.99
C SER A 244 24.09 -37.60 4.39
N ILE A 245 23.50 -36.44 4.71
CA ILE A 245 23.68 -35.76 6.00
C ILE A 245 22.77 -36.41 7.05
N PRO A 246 23.32 -36.95 8.14
CA PRO A 246 22.51 -37.48 9.23
C PRO A 246 21.57 -36.41 9.77
N LYS A 247 20.30 -36.76 9.94
CA LYS A 247 19.31 -35.86 10.54
C LYS A 247 19.67 -35.66 12.02
N LYS A 248 20.26 -34.50 12.35
CA LYS A 248 20.58 -34.10 13.72
C LYS A 248 19.41 -33.39 14.40
N HIS A 249 18.71 -32.54 13.66
CA HIS A 249 17.60 -31.72 14.16
C HIS A 249 16.30 -31.99 13.37
N PRO A 250 15.12 -31.60 13.90
CA PRO A 250 13.90 -31.54 13.12
C PRO A 250 14.10 -30.66 11.87
N ARG A 251 13.52 -31.10 10.75
CA ARG A 251 13.69 -30.44 9.45
C ARG A 251 12.40 -29.75 9.05
N ILE A 252 12.51 -28.50 8.61
CA ILE A 252 11.42 -27.71 8.04
C ILE A 252 11.79 -27.36 6.61
N MET A 253 10.95 -27.73 5.64
CA MET A 253 11.18 -27.46 4.23
C MET A 253 10.49 -26.16 3.80
N LEU A 254 11.18 -25.32 3.04
CA LEU A 254 10.63 -24.14 2.39
C LEU A 254 10.72 -24.34 0.88
N THR A 255 9.59 -24.17 0.20
CA THR A 255 9.45 -24.22 -1.27
C THR A 255 8.60 -23.05 -1.72
N HIS A 256 8.72 -22.61 -2.96
CA HIS A 256 7.77 -21.63 -3.50
C HIS A 256 6.49 -22.33 -3.92
N VAL A 257 6.56 -23.24 -4.90
CA VAL A 257 5.39 -23.97 -5.38
C VAL A 257 5.00 -25.05 -4.36
N PRO A 258 3.70 -25.13 -4.00
CA PRO A 258 3.14 -26.18 -3.15
C PRO A 258 3.46 -27.61 -3.58
N LEU A 259 3.48 -28.54 -2.61
CA LEU A 259 3.50 -29.97 -2.90
C LEU A 259 2.15 -30.44 -3.45
N TYR A 260 2.18 -31.53 -4.22
CA TYR A 260 0.98 -32.16 -4.77
C TYR A 260 -0.05 -32.44 -3.68
N ARG A 261 -1.31 -32.12 -3.97
CA ARG A 261 -2.43 -32.32 -3.06
C ARG A 261 -3.70 -32.66 -3.83
N ASP A 262 -4.57 -33.46 -3.23
CA ASP A 262 -5.90 -33.74 -3.75
C ASP A 262 -6.90 -32.67 -3.24
N PRO A 263 -7.44 -31.80 -4.12
CA PRO A 263 -8.32 -30.72 -3.71
C PRO A 263 -9.67 -31.19 -3.15
N ILE A 264 -10.05 -32.46 -3.36
CA ILE A 264 -11.31 -33.03 -2.85
C ILE A 264 -11.15 -33.48 -1.40
N SER A 265 -10.09 -34.23 -1.10
CA SER A 265 -9.87 -34.80 0.23
C SER A 265 -9.08 -33.89 1.17
N GLN A 266 -8.11 -33.12 0.64
CA GLN A 266 -7.23 -32.25 1.44
C GLN A 266 -7.72 -30.79 1.39
N THR A 267 -8.71 -30.48 2.21
CA THR A 267 -9.24 -29.10 2.31
C THR A 267 -8.31 -28.19 3.11
N CYS A 268 -8.08 -26.97 2.62
CA CYS A 268 -7.15 -25.97 3.15
C CYS A 268 -7.42 -25.39 4.56
N GLY A 269 -8.48 -25.86 5.24
CA GLY A 269 -8.89 -25.37 6.56
C GLY A 269 -9.57 -23.99 6.57
N SER A 270 -9.96 -23.54 7.76
CA SER A 270 -10.84 -22.38 7.97
C SER A 270 -10.15 -21.01 7.80
N LYS A 271 -8.82 -20.97 7.71
CA LYS A 271 -8.03 -19.74 7.54
C LYS A 271 -7.92 -19.30 6.07
N ARG A 272 -8.32 -20.14 5.10
CA ARG A 272 -8.43 -19.78 3.67
C ARG A 272 -9.55 -18.75 3.45
N GLU A 273 -9.32 -17.72 2.63
CA GLU A 273 -10.36 -16.76 2.26
C GLU A 273 -11.30 -17.31 1.18
N SER A 274 -10.73 -17.95 0.17
CA SER A 274 -11.48 -18.57 -0.92
C SER A 274 -12.35 -19.71 -0.41
N GLN A 275 -13.61 -19.71 -0.83
CA GLN A 275 -14.56 -20.80 -0.58
C GLN A 275 -14.50 -21.90 -1.64
N LYS A 276 -13.68 -21.69 -2.69
CA LYS A 276 -13.47 -22.68 -3.74
C LYS A 276 -12.40 -23.69 -3.29
N PRO A 277 -12.50 -24.96 -3.73
CA PRO A 277 -11.43 -25.93 -3.58
C PRO A 277 -10.09 -25.38 -4.10
N PHE A 278 -8.99 -25.96 -3.61
CA PHE A 278 -7.65 -25.60 -4.08
C PHE A 278 -7.57 -25.79 -5.62
N PRO A 279 -7.08 -24.79 -6.37
CA PRO A 279 -7.04 -24.90 -7.81
C PRO A 279 -5.93 -25.85 -8.26
N MET A 280 -6.25 -26.78 -9.16
CA MET A 280 -5.26 -27.63 -9.83
C MET A 280 -5.11 -27.15 -11.28
N MET A 281 -4.08 -26.36 -11.55
CA MET A 281 -3.88 -25.70 -12.84
C MET A 281 -2.43 -25.82 -13.32
N LYS A 282 -2.26 -25.96 -14.63
CA LYS A 282 -0.99 -25.93 -15.33
C LYS A 282 -1.09 -24.99 -16.53
N GLY A 283 -0.10 -24.12 -16.69
CA GLY A 283 -0.02 -23.15 -17.77
C GLY A 283 1.41 -22.95 -18.23
N VAL A 284 1.63 -21.94 -19.07
CA VAL A 284 2.97 -21.55 -19.50
C VAL A 284 3.69 -20.89 -18.32
N GLN A 285 4.83 -21.46 -17.91
CA GLN A 285 5.64 -20.96 -16.79
C GLN A 285 4.88 -20.86 -15.45
N TYR A 286 3.90 -21.74 -15.24
CA TYR A 286 3.10 -21.76 -14.02
C TYR A 286 2.46 -23.13 -13.79
N GLN A 287 2.49 -23.59 -12.54
CA GLN A 287 1.77 -24.78 -12.07
C GLN A 287 1.44 -24.58 -10.58
N THR A 288 0.21 -24.89 -10.16
CA THR A 288 -0.28 -24.64 -8.78
C THR A 288 0.33 -25.55 -7.72
N VAL A 289 0.88 -26.70 -8.14
CA VAL A 289 1.58 -27.68 -7.31
C VAL A 289 2.69 -28.32 -8.13
N ILE A 290 3.73 -28.86 -7.51
CA ILE A 290 4.66 -29.75 -8.21
C ILE A 290 4.06 -31.14 -8.41
N ASP A 291 4.69 -31.96 -9.25
CA ASP A 291 4.20 -33.29 -9.59
C ASP A 291 4.21 -34.23 -8.37
N HIS A 292 3.32 -35.22 -8.38
CA HIS A 292 3.11 -36.13 -7.24
C HIS A 292 4.37 -36.95 -6.91
N GLU A 293 5.02 -37.51 -7.93
CA GLU A 293 6.24 -38.31 -7.79
C GLU A 293 7.37 -37.47 -7.19
N LEU A 294 7.51 -36.23 -7.67
CA LEU A 294 8.52 -35.30 -7.16
C LEU A 294 8.21 -34.86 -5.72
N SER A 295 6.94 -34.64 -5.39
CA SER A 295 6.50 -34.36 -4.02
C SER A 295 6.88 -35.50 -3.07
N GLN A 296 6.69 -36.75 -3.49
CA GLN A 296 7.09 -37.92 -2.70
C GLN A 296 8.61 -38.04 -2.58
N GLU A 297 9.36 -37.83 -3.67
CA GLU A 297 10.83 -37.83 -3.67
C GLU A 297 11.39 -36.84 -2.64
N VAL A 298 10.94 -35.58 -2.68
CA VAL A 298 11.46 -34.53 -1.78
C VAL A 298 11.07 -34.78 -0.32
N LEU A 299 9.85 -35.25 -0.05
CA LEU A 299 9.40 -35.61 1.29
C LEU A 299 10.23 -36.76 1.88
N GLN A 300 10.47 -37.80 1.08
CA GLN A 300 11.24 -38.97 1.53
C GLN A 300 12.71 -38.63 1.74
N THR A 301 13.29 -37.80 0.87
CA THR A 301 14.71 -37.42 0.91
C THR A 301 15.00 -36.46 2.06
N ILE A 302 14.19 -35.40 2.20
CA ILE A 302 14.38 -34.40 3.25
C ILE A 302 13.88 -34.92 4.60
N SER A 303 12.81 -35.71 4.62
CA SER A 303 12.09 -36.12 5.84
C SER A 303 11.73 -34.91 6.73
N PRO A 304 10.98 -33.92 6.22
CA PRO A 304 10.54 -32.78 7.02
C PRO A 304 9.39 -33.17 7.96
N SER A 305 9.25 -32.44 9.06
CA SER A 305 8.03 -32.46 9.90
C SER A 305 7.02 -31.38 9.48
N LEU A 306 7.51 -30.31 8.83
CA LEU A 306 6.72 -29.16 8.41
C LEU A 306 7.24 -28.63 7.08
N VAL A 307 6.34 -28.23 6.20
CA VAL A 307 6.61 -27.61 4.91
C VAL A 307 5.91 -26.25 4.87
N PHE A 308 6.59 -25.22 4.37
CA PHE A 308 5.97 -23.95 4.02
C PHE A 308 6.11 -23.70 2.52
N SER A 309 5.00 -23.32 1.90
CA SER A 309 4.93 -22.97 0.48
C SER A 309 4.38 -21.55 0.26
N GLY A 310 4.53 -20.99 -0.94
CA GLY A 310 3.88 -19.75 -1.41
C GLY A 310 2.92 -20.01 -2.59
N ASP A 311 2.98 -19.18 -3.63
CA ASP A 311 2.33 -19.30 -4.95
C ASP A 311 0.79 -19.18 -4.99
N ASP A 312 0.04 -19.89 -4.14
CA ASP A 312 -1.44 -19.84 -4.16
C ASP A 312 -2.01 -18.50 -3.62
N HIS A 313 -1.15 -17.67 -3.03
CA HIS A 313 -1.45 -16.39 -2.38
C HIS A 313 -2.42 -16.46 -1.19
N ASP A 314 -3.24 -17.50 -1.06
CA ASP A 314 -4.17 -17.72 0.04
C ASP A 314 -3.67 -18.79 1.00
N TYR A 315 -4.17 -18.78 2.24
CA TYR A 315 -3.76 -19.75 3.23
C TYR A 315 -4.29 -21.14 2.87
N CYS A 316 -3.44 -22.15 3.00
CA CYS A 316 -3.85 -23.55 2.93
C CYS A 316 -3.06 -24.37 3.95
N HIS A 317 -3.74 -25.19 4.74
CA HIS A 317 -3.09 -26.11 5.67
C HIS A 317 -3.58 -27.52 5.42
N ILE A 318 -2.65 -28.42 5.12
CA ILE A 318 -2.91 -29.83 4.81
C ILE A 318 -1.81 -30.71 5.41
N SER A 319 -2.04 -32.01 5.48
CA SER A 319 -1.03 -32.99 5.88
C SER A 319 -0.65 -33.90 4.72
N HIS A 320 0.64 -34.21 4.63
CA HIS A 320 1.23 -35.14 3.67
C HIS A 320 1.70 -36.39 4.36
N THR A 321 1.41 -37.53 3.74
CA THR A 321 1.87 -38.82 4.23
C THR A 321 2.89 -39.38 3.25
N TYR A 322 4.02 -39.86 3.77
CA TYR A 322 5.11 -40.43 2.97
C TYR A 322 5.75 -41.61 3.70
N LEU A 323 6.39 -42.51 2.95
CA LEU A 323 6.96 -43.74 3.48
C LEU A 323 8.48 -43.63 3.61
N LEU A 324 8.99 -43.93 4.80
CA LEU A 324 10.41 -44.17 5.04
C LEU A 324 10.63 -45.65 5.37
N PRO A 325 11.87 -46.17 5.31
CA PRO A 325 12.18 -47.54 5.73
C PRO A 325 11.77 -47.85 7.18
N ILE A 326 11.70 -46.82 8.02
CA ILE A 326 11.29 -46.91 9.44
C ILE A 326 9.78 -46.89 9.65
N GLY A 327 8.98 -46.63 8.61
CA GLY A 327 7.53 -46.56 8.70
C GLY A 327 6.92 -45.36 7.98
N GLN A 328 5.61 -45.21 8.16
CA GLN A 328 4.84 -44.11 7.62
C GLN A 328 5.06 -42.84 8.43
N GLN A 329 5.40 -41.74 7.76
CA GLN A 329 5.63 -40.43 8.34
C GLN A 329 4.59 -39.44 7.83
N THR A 330 4.40 -38.37 8.59
CA THR A 330 3.52 -37.25 8.23
C THR A 330 4.31 -35.94 8.29
N ALA A 331 4.08 -35.06 7.31
CA ALA A 331 4.52 -33.68 7.34
C ALA A 331 3.33 -32.75 7.13
N GLU A 332 3.17 -31.75 7.99
CA GLU A 332 2.19 -30.69 7.75
C GLU A 332 2.73 -29.75 6.66
N GLU A 333 1.88 -29.25 5.76
CA GLU A 333 2.21 -28.18 4.82
C GLU A 333 1.30 -26.99 5.03
N ILE A 334 1.91 -25.82 5.23
CA ILE A 334 1.22 -24.53 5.25
C ILE A 334 1.63 -23.71 4.03
N THR A 335 0.69 -23.52 3.12
CA THR A 335 0.80 -22.50 2.08
C THR A 335 0.59 -21.13 2.71
N VAL A 336 1.67 -20.35 2.78
CA VAL A 336 1.74 -19.04 3.39
C VAL A 336 1.02 -18.04 2.51
N LYS A 337 0.14 -17.27 3.15
CA LYS A 337 -0.63 -16.23 2.49
C LYS A 337 0.30 -15.11 1.99
N SER A 338 0.00 -14.56 0.81
CA SER A 338 0.76 -13.46 0.25
C SER A 338 0.76 -12.26 1.21
N CYS A 339 1.93 -11.63 1.32
CA CYS A 339 2.10 -10.39 2.08
C CYS A 339 1.77 -9.13 1.26
N ALA A 340 1.52 -9.29 -0.04
CA ALA A 340 1.18 -8.22 -0.95
C ALA A 340 -0.31 -7.90 -0.97
N MET A 341 -0.64 -6.64 -1.25
CA MET A 341 -2.04 -6.19 -1.28
C MET A 341 -2.72 -6.36 -2.64
N ASN A 342 -1.97 -6.66 -3.70
CA ASN A 342 -2.42 -6.74 -5.10
C ASN A 342 -2.60 -8.18 -5.63
N MET A 343 -2.66 -9.18 -4.75
CA MET A 343 -2.63 -10.61 -5.13
C MET A 343 -3.97 -11.34 -5.03
N GLY A 344 -5.07 -10.61 -5.25
CA GLY A 344 -6.41 -11.20 -5.33
C GLY A 344 -7.01 -11.64 -3.99
N ILE A 345 -6.27 -11.50 -2.88
CA ILE A 345 -6.72 -11.74 -1.51
C ILE A 345 -7.11 -10.44 -0.81
N SER A 346 -8.03 -10.50 0.15
CA SER A 346 -8.52 -9.32 0.88
C SER A 346 -7.75 -9.04 2.18
N LYS A 347 -7.07 -10.04 2.76
CA LYS A 347 -6.38 -9.94 4.04
C LYS A 347 -4.92 -10.44 3.95
N PRO A 348 -3.99 -9.65 3.41
CA PRO A 348 -2.58 -10.03 3.36
C PRO A 348 -2.05 -10.43 4.74
N ALA A 349 -1.11 -11.37 4.77
CA ALA A 349 -0.55 -11.87 6.03
C ALA A 349 0.90 -12.32 5.88
N ILE A 350 1.52 -12.64 7.00
CA ILE A 350 2.80 -13.33 7.09
C ILE A 350 2.63 -14.53 8.01
N GLN A 351 3.51 -15.53 7.91
CA GLN A 351 3.52 -16.66 8.82
C GLN A 351 4.58 -16.45 9.89
N LEU A 352 4.22 -16.63 11.17
CA LEU A 352 5.14 -16.58 12.30
C LEU A 352 5.39 -17.99 12.81
N VAL A 353 6.64 -18.31 13.08
CA VAL A 353 7.08 -19.63 13.56
C VAL A 353 7.95 -19.43 14.79
N SER A 354 7.61 -20.12 15.88
CA SER A 354 8.36 -20.14 17.12
C SER A 354 8.98 -21.52 17.27
N LEU A 355 10.30 -21.59 17.34
CA LEU A 355 11.08 -22.82 17.36
C LEU A 355 11.72 -23.00 18.73
N TYR A 356 11.52 -24.15 19.35
CA TYR A 356 12.11 -24.47 20.64
C TYR A 356 12.45 -25.96 20.72
N ASN A 357 13.75 -26.26 20.70
CA ASN A 357 14.27 -27.63 20.82
C ASN A 357 15.52 -27.65 21.72
N PRO A 358 15.36 -27.59 23.07
CA PRO A 358 16.47 -27.40 24.01
C PRO A 358 17.36 -28.63 24.18
N ASP A 359 16.82 -29.83 23.98
CA ASP A 359 17.54 -31.09 24.23
C ASP A 359 18.26 -31.63 22.97
N ASP A 360 18.20 -30.91 21.84
CA ASP A 360 18.64 -31.39 20.52
C ASP A 360 18.05 -32.76 20.16
N THR A 361 16.84 -33.05 20.66
CA THR A 361 16.15 -34.33 20.43
C THR A 361 15.00 -34.16 19.43
N PHE A 362 14.48 -35.28 18.95
CA PHE A 362 13.21 -35.32 18.20
C PHE A 362 12.01 -35.32 19.17
N ALA A 363 11.96 -34.33 20.05
CA ALA A 363 10.83 -34.15 20.97
C ALA A 363 9.50 -34.03 20.20
N SER A 364 8.39 -34.40 20.86
CA SER A 364 7.07 -34.49 20.20
C SER A 364 6.55 -33.16 19.66
N GLU A 365 6.94 -32.04 20.25
CA GLU A 365 6.55 -30.70 19.84
C GLU A 365 7.75 -29.75 19.94
N THR A 366 8.26 -29.33 18.78
CA THR A 366 9.48 -28.49 18.67
C THR A 366 9.23 -27.15 17.97
N TYR A 367 8.01 -26.95 17.45
CA TYR A 367 7.60 -25.70 16.83
C TYR A 367 6.14 -25.35 17.17
N HIS A 368 5.85 -24.05 17.20
CA HIS A 368 4.50 -23.50 17.12
C HIS A 368 4.44 -22.52 15.95
N THR A 369 3.26 -22.36 15.35
CA THR A 369 3.10 -21.48 14.19
C THR A 369 1.76 -20.75 14.23
N ASP A 370 1.75 -19.47 13.89
CA ASP A 370 0.51 -18.70 13.77
C ASP A 370 0.57 -17.66 12.64
N ILE A 371 -0.59 -17.39 12.07
CA ILE A 371 -0.73 -16.43 10.97
C ILE A 371 -0.86 -15.01 11.53
N CYS A 372 -0.02 -14.10 11.04
CA CYS A 372 -0.10 -12.70 11.39
C CYS A 372 -0.71 -11.87 10.25
N TYR A 373 -1.98 -11.50 10.40
CA TYR A 373 -2.65 -10.63 9.43
C TYR A 373 -2.09 -9.21 9.43
N LEU A 374 -1.73 -8.73 8.25
CA LEU A 374 -1.33 -7.36 7.99
C LEU A 374 -2.58 -6.44 8.00
N PRO A 375 -2.40 -5.12 8.11
CA PRO A 375 -3.49 -4.16 8.00
C PRO A 375 -4.24 -4.30 6.67
N ASP A 376 -5.56 -4.15 6.73
CA ASP A 376 -6.42 -4.03 5.55
C ASP A 376 -5.86 -2.92 4.63
N PRO A 377 -5.42 -3.26 3.42
CA PRO A 377 -4.80 -2.30 2.51
C PRO A 377 -5.81 -1.31 1.90
N TYR A 378 -7.07 -1.70 1.76
CA TYR A 378 -8.09 -0.93 1.04
C TYR A 378 -8.87 0.01 1.95
N LYS A 379 -9.01 -0.31 3.23
CA LYS A 379 -9.67 0.54 4.22
C LYS A 379 -9.08 1.97 4.28
N PRO A 380 -7.77 2.20 4.46
CA PRO A 380 -7.22 3.55 4.48
C PRO A 380 -7.47 4.30 3.16
N ILE A 381 -7.32 3.63 2.01
CA ILE A 381 -7.57 4.23 0.69
C ILE A 381 -9.02 4.75 0.60
N LYS A 382 -10.00 3.92 0.97
CA LYS A 382 -11.42 4.32 0.97
C LYS A 382 -11.67 5.51 1.89
N VAL A 383 -11.07 5.53 3.09
CA VAL A 383 -11.24 6.64 4.03
C VAL A 383 -10.58 7.91 3.50
N TYR A 384 -9.38 7.84 2.93
CA TYR A 384 -8.73 9.01 2.34
C TYR A 384 -9.55 9.59 1.18
N VAL A 385 -10.03 8.76 0.26
CA VAL A 385 -10.88 9.22 -0.85
C VAL A 385 -12.16 9.87 -0.32
N PHE A 386 -12.84 9.23 0.63
CA PHE A 386 -14.06 9.77 1.23
C PHE A 386 -13.80 11.12 1.94
N THR A 387 -12.75 11.22 2.75
CA THR A 387 -12.39 12.46 3.45
C THR A 387 -12.00 13.56 2.47
N TYR A 388 -11.36 13.24 1.35
CA TYR A 388 -11.02 14.21 0.30
C TYR A 388 -12.26 14.76 -0.40
N ILE A 389 -13.21 13.89 -0.75
CA ILE A 389 -14.50 14.30 -1.32
C ILE A 389 -15.24 15.21 -0.33
N LEU A 390 -15.33 14.81 0.94
CA LEU A 390 -15.98 15.61 1.98
C LEU A 390 -15.30 16.98 2.16
N THR A 391 -13.96 17.01 2.21
CA THR A 391 -13.19 18.26 2.31
C THR A 391 -13.48 19.18 1.12
N THR A 392 -13.55 18.62 -0.09
CA THR A 392 -13.88 19.37 -1.32
C THR A 392 -15.30 19.93 -1.29
N ILE A 393 -16.29 19.14 -0.85
CA ILE A 393 -17.68 19.59 -0.69
C ILE A 393 -17.77 20.72 0.34
N LEU A 394 -17.07 20.61 1.47
CA LEU A 394 -17.05 21.66 2.50
C LEU A 394 -16.39 22.95 1.98
N PHE A 395 -15.28 22.84 1.23
CA PHE A 395 -14.66 24.00 0.59
C PHE A 395 -15.58 24.64 -0.46
N PHE A 396 -16.29 23.83 -1.25
CA PHE A 396 -17.26 24.32 -2.21
C PHE A 396 -18.40 25.07 -1.50
N TRP A 397 -18.97 24.47 -0.46
CA TRP A 397 -20.05 25.07 0.32
C TRP A 397 -19.63 26.40 0.96
N MET A 398 -18.42 26.45 1.51
CA MET A 398 -17.84 27.67 2.10
C MET A 398 -17.66 28.80 1.08
N HIS A 399 -17.22 28.50 -0.15
CA HIS A 399 -16.95 29.52 -1.18
C HIS A 399 -18.22 30.01 -1.89
N PHE A 400 -19.16 29.11 -2.18
CA PHE A 400 -20.34 29.43 -2.99
C PHE A 400 -21.59 29.75 -2.15
N HIS A 401 -21.65 29.32 -0.89
CA HIS A 401 -22.76 29.63 0.03
C HIS A 401 -22.28 30.04 1.44
N PRO A 402 -21.47 31.11 1.57
CA PRO A 402 -20.84 31.50 2.82
C PRO A 402 -21.84 31.86 3.93
N SER A 403 -22.99 32.47 3.60
CA SER A 403 -24.02 32.81 4.60
C SER A 403 -24.63 31.57 5.25
N SER A 404 -24.94 30.54 4.45
CA SER A 404 -25.46 29.27 4.95
C SER A 404 -24.41 28.51 5.74
N PHE A 405 -23.15 28.54 5.29
CA PHE A 405 -22.02 27.91 5.96
C PHE A 405 -21.76 28.58 7.32
N ASN A 406 -21.68 29.90 7.36
CA ASN A 406 -21.47 30.68 8.59
C ASN A 406 -22.63 30.58 9.56
N ARG A 407 -23.88 30.44 9.08
CA ARG A 407 -25.02 30.18 9.98
C ARG A 407 -24.89 28.84 10.72
N LEU A 408 -24.37 27.80 10.04
CA LEU A 408 -24.17 26.49 10.68
C LEU A 408 -22.92 26.47 11.56
N VAL A 409 -21.80 27.02 11.07
CA VAL A 409 -20.48 26.94 11.75
C VAL A 409 -20.27 28.07 12.76
N GLY A 410 -20.87 29.24 12.56
CA GLY A 410 -20.77 30.44 13.39
C GLY A 410 -21.80 30.51 14.53
N SER A 411 -22.80 29.61 14.54
CA SER A 411 -23.81 29.48 15.61
C SER A 411 -23.20 29.29 17.02
N THR A 412 -21.93 28.88 17.12
CA THR A 412 -21.23 28.71 18.42
C THR A 412 -20.42 29.94 18.86
N TYR A 413 -20.23 30.98 18.03
CA TYR A 413 -19.33 32.10 18.37
C TYR A 413 -20.01 33.49 18.41
N ASP A 414 -21.14 33.69 17.71
CA ASP A 414 -21.76 35.02 17.59
C ASP A 414 -22.71 35.44 18.73
N ARG A 415 -22.98 34.56 19.70
CA ARG A 415 -23.83 34.90 20.86
C ARG A 415 -23.20 35.94 21.82
N LYS A 416 -22.00 36.44 21.53
CA LYS A 416 -21.31 37.47 22.33
C LYS A 416 -21.16 38.82 21.62
N THR A 417 -21.48 38.91 20.33
CA THR A 417 -21.23 40.10 19.50
C THR A 417 -22.51 40.87 19.13
N GLU A 418 -23.69 40.23 19.20
CA GLU A 418 -24.98 40.91 18.93
C GLU A 418 -25.34 42.00 19.96
N ASP A 419 -24.85 41.92 21.20
CA ASP A 419 -25.18 42.92 22.24
C ASP A 419 -24.49 44.29 22.05
N LEU A 420 -23.46 44.40 21.20
CA LEU A 420 -22.75 45.68 20.97
C LEU A 420 -23.19 46.42 19.70
N ALA A 421 -23.84 45.75 18.75
CA ALA A 421 -24.19 46.35 17.45
C ALA A 421 -25.51 47.12 17.45
N ASN A 422 -26.34 46.97 18.50
CA ASN A 422 -27.66 47.60 18.59
C ASN A 422 -27.66 49.06 19.09
N VAL A 423 -26.50 49.72 19.20
CA VAL A 423 -26.38 51.07 19.81
C VAL A 423 -26.14 52.22 18.80
N LEU A 424 -26.07 51.97 17.48
CA LEU A 424 -25.85 53.05 16.51
C LEU A 424 -26.91 53.08 15.39
N PRO A 425 -27.65 54.21 15.22
CA PRO A 425 -28.59 54.34 14.11
C PRO A 425 -27.82 54.67 12.81
N ILE A 426 -27.95 53.83 11.79
CA ILE A 426 -27.44 54.11 10.44
C ILE A 426 -28.53 54.87 9.68
N ALA A 427 -28.21 56.09 9.26
CA ALA A 427 -29.07 56.94 8.43
C ALA A 427 -29.28 56.31 7.05
N ASN A 428 -30.55 56.10 6.69
CA ASN A 428 -30.96 55.46 5.44
C ASN A 428 -30.98 56.52 4.31
N LYS A 429 -29.96 56.55 3.45
CA LYS A 429 -29.96 57.39 2.24
C LYS A 429 -30.42 56.54 1.05
N LYS A 430 -31.64 56.78 0.56
CA LYS A 430 -32.17 56.17 -0.67
C LYS A 430 -31.24 56.51 -1.84
N SER A 431 -30.62 55.50 -2.45
CA SER A 431 -29.96 55.63 -3.75
C SER A 431 -30.90 55.14 -4.85
N ASP A 432 -31.22 56.03 -5.79
CA ASP A 432 -31.75 55.65 -7.11
C ASP A 432 -30.73 54.74 -7.80
N SER A 433 -31.15 53.53 -8.20
CA SER A 433 -30.36 52.68 -9.10
C SER A 433 -31.25 51.96 -10.10
N ARG A 434 -31.32 52.49 -11.32
CA ARG A 434 -31.56 51.69 -12.52
C ARG A 434 -30.19 51.30 -13.07
N SER A 435 -29.55 50.30 -12.44
CA SER A 435 -28.44 49.60 -13.07
C SER A 435 -28.98 48.88 -14.31
N SER A 436 -28.29 48.98 -15.45
CA SER A 436 -28.70 48.25 -16.65
C SER A 436 -28.58 46.73 -16.39
N ARG A 437 -29.48 45.93 -16.97
CA ARG A 437 -29.48 44.46 -16.79
C ARG A 437 -28.14 43.83 -17.20
N GLN A 438 -27.49 44.42 -18.21
CA GLN A 438 -26.16 44.02 -18.69
C GLN A 438 -25.05 44.28 -17.66
N GLU A 439 -25.03 45.44 -16.97
CA GLU A 439 -24.03 45.72 -15.93
C GLU A 439 -24.18 44.77 -14.72
N LEU A 440 -25.43 44.44 -14.35
CA LEU A 440 -25.72 43.44 -13.32
C LEU A 440 -25.19 42.06 -13.73
N ASP A 441 -25.47 41.62 -14.96
CA ASP A 441 -25.00 40.32 -15.47
C ASP A 441 -23.47 40.24 -15.56
N GLU A 442 -22.80 41.32 -15.97
CA GLU A 442 -21.33 41.41 -15.97
C GLU A 442 -20.73 41.39 -14.56
N LEU A 443 -21.34 42.10 -13.60
CA LEU A 443 -20.94 42.08 -12.19
C LEU A 443 -21.11 40.69 -11.58
N PHE A 444 -22.25 40.02 -11.83
CA PHE A 444 -22.48 38.66 -11.36
C PHE A 444 -21.52 37.64 -11.98
N SER A 445 -21.24 37.76 -13.28
CA SER A 445 -20.26 36.91 -13.98
C SER A 445 -18.85 37.09 -13.40
N THR A 446 -18.42 38.34 -13.21
CA THR A 446 -17.12 38.68 -12.64
C THR A 446 -16.99 38.19 -11.20
N HIS A 447 -18.04 38.35 -10.39
CA HIS A 447 -18.09 37.84 -9.01
C HIS A 447 -18.01 36.31 -8.96
N LYS A 448 -18.76 35.59 -9.81
CA LYS A 448 -18.69 34.12 -9.91
C LYS A 448 -17.29 33.64 -10.33
N LYS A 449 -16.67 34.29 -11.31
CA LYS A 449 -15.30 34.00 -11.75
C LYS A 449 -14.31 34.17 -10.60
N LEU A 450 -14.39 35.27 -9.85
CA LEU A 450 -13.52 35.53 -8.71
C LEU A 450 -13.71 34.51 -7.58
N MET A 451 -14.94 34.09 -7.29
CA MET A 451 -15.22 33.03 -6.31
C MET A 451 -14.62 31.69 -6.74
N PHE A 452 -14.75 31.34 -8.03
CA PHE A 452 -14.18 30.12 -8.57
C PHE A 452 -12.65 30.12 -8.52
N GLU A 453 -12.00 31.24 -8.89
CA GLU A 453 -10.54 31.38 -8.80
C GLU A 453 -10.04 31.22 -7.35
N ARG A 454 -10.75 31.80 -6.37
CA ARG A 454 -10.44 31.62 -4.94
C ARG A 454 -10.62 30.18 -4.48
N PHE A 455 -11.72 29.53 -4.87
CA PHE A 455 -11.97 28.13 -4.57
C PHE A 455 -10.85 27.25 -5.15
N ALA A 456 -10.53 27.42 -6.44
CA ALA A 456 -9.49 26.67 -7.11
C ALA A 456 -8.11 26.85 -6.45
N LEU A 457 -7.75 28.09 -6.08
CA LEU A 457 -6.51 28.39 -5.39
C LEU A 457 -6.42 27.69 -4.02
N ASN A 458 -7.47 27.77 -3.20
CA ASN A 458 -7.51 27.14 -1.88
C ASN A 458 -7.52 25.61 -1.98
N MET A 459 -8.25 25.05 -2.94
CA MET A 459 -8.25 23.60 -3.21
C MET A 459 -6.87 23.12 -3.66
N ALA A 460 -6.22 23.82 -4.59
CA ALA A 460 -4.87 23.47 -5.04
C ALA A 460 -3.87 23.48 -3.88
N LEU A 461 -3.93 24.50 -3.02
CA LEU A 461 -3.09 24.57 -1.83
C LEU A 461 -3.39 23.43 -0.85
N MET A 462 -4.65 23.12 -0.59
CA MET A 462 -5.05 21.99 0.27
C MET A 462 -4.52 20.66 -0.27
N THR A 463 -4.71 20.39 -1.56
CA THR A 463 -4.20 19.18 -2.22
C THR A 463 -2.68 19.08 -2.13
N LEU A 464 -1.97 20.20 -2.35
CA LEU A 464 -0.53 20.26 -2.19
C LEU A 464 -0.11 19.97 -0.74
N MET A 465 -0.79 20.54 0.25
CA MET A 465 -0.50 20.31 1.66
C MET A 465 -0.71 18.83 2.03
N ILE A 466 -1.82 18.21 1.61
CA ILE A 466 -2.08 16.78 1.82
C ILE A 466 -1.01 15.92 1.16
N PHE A 467 -0.65 16.24 -0.09
CA PHE A 467 0.41 15.55 -0.83
C PHE A 467 1.75 15.63 -0.08
N LEU A 468 2.13 16.81 0.42
CA LEU A 468 3.36 16.97 1.21
C LEU A 468 3.33 16.17 2.51
N VAL A 469 2.17 16.03 3.17
CA VAL A 469 2.03 15.14 4.32
C VAL A 469 2.29 13.69 3.90
N PHE A 470 1.69 13.19 2.82
CA PHE A 470 1.99 11.83 2.34
C PHE A 470 3.48 11.65 2.01
N VAL A 471 4.08 12.59 1.28
CA VAL A 471 5.52 12.55 0.94
C VAL A 471 6.38 12.50 2.20
N PHE A 472 6.06 13.29 3.23
CA PHE A 472 6.76 13.26 4.51
C PHE A 472 6.67 11.89 5.17
N TYR A 473 5.47 11.29 5.22
CA TYR A 473 5.29 9.98 5.83
C TYR A 473 6.04 8.88 5.05
N TYR A 474 6.00 8.95 3.72
CA TYR A 474 6.60 7.94 2.84
C TYR A 474 8.13 8.02 2.86
N LYS A 475 8.71 9.21 3.06
CA LYS A 475 10.16 9.40 3.25
C LYS A 475 10.67 9.01 4.63
N GLN A 476 9.80 8.92 5.64
CA GLN A 476 10.17 8.57 7.01
C GLN A 476 10.02 7.08 7.33
N ILE A 477 9.63 6.27 6.35
CA ILE A 477 9.72 4.82 6.43
C ILE A 477 11.17 4.46 6.18
#